data_AF-A0A822G035-F1
#
_entry.id   AF-A0A822G035-F1
#
_cell.length_a   1.000
_cell.length_b   1.000
_cell.length_c   1.000
_cell.angle_alpha   90.00
_cell.angle_beta   90.00
_cell.angle_gamma   90.00
#
_symmetry.space_group_name_H-M   'P 1'
#
loop_
_entity.id
_entity.type
_entity.pdbx_description
1 polymer ?
#
loop_
_entity_poly.entity_id
_entity_poly.type
_entity_poly.pdbx_seq_one_letter_code
_entity_poly.pdbx_strand_id
1 'polypeptide(L)'
;MARALYRDADIYLLDDPLSAVDAKVSKHLFDESIKNYLHDKICILATHQIQFLQDATKIIVLDNGEMIQMGTYEELLLSSSIFAQLLENINQHEQKQQTDSLTNQPQ
;
A
#
# COMPACT_ATOMS: atom_id res chain seq x y z
N MET A 1 0.36 14.37 2.31
CA MET A 1 -0.66 13.79 3.23
C MET A 1 -1.31 14.82 4.15
N ALA A 2 -0.58 15.56 5.00
CA ALA A 2 -1.16 16.51 5.97
C ALA A 2 -2.19 17.50 5.39
N ARG A 3 -1.91 18.07 4.20
CA ARG A 3 -2.84 18.96 3.48
C ARG A 3 -4.18 18.29 3.15
N ALA A 4 -4.18 17.00 2.85
CA ALA A 4 -5.41 16.26 2.58
C ALA A 4 -6.20 16.07 3.87
N LEU A 5 -5.55 15.56 4.94
CA LEU A 5 -6.18 15.33 6.24
C LEU A 5 -6.88 16.58 6.78
N TYR A 6 -6.24 17.75 6.65
CA TYR A 6 -6.79 19.02 7.13
C TYR A 6 -8.04 19.52 6.38
N ARG A 7 -8.38 18.91 5.23
CA ARG A 7 -9.46 19.37 4.35
C ARG A 7 -10.84 18.83 4.76
N ASP A 8 -10.92 17.94 5.76
CA ASP A 8 -12.13 17.26 6.24
C ASP A 8 -13.12 16.93 5.10
N ALA A 9 -12.68 16.08 4.19
CA ALA A 9 -13.47 15.64 3.05
C ALA A 9 -14.21 14.34 3.37
N ASP A 10 -15.27 14.02 2.63
CA ASP A 10 -15.94 12.71 2.76
C ASP A 10 -15.19 11.60 2.01
N ILE A 11 -14.44 11.97 0.97
CA ILE A 11 -13.72 11.05 0.08
C ILE A 11 -12.27 11.51 -0.11
N TYR A 12 -11.35 10.59 0.15
CA TYR A 12 -9.91 10.76 -0.01
C TYR A 12 -9.39 9.85 -1.11
N LEU A 13 -8.72 10.44 -2.10
CA LEU A 13 -7.92 9.71 -3.09
C LEU A 13 -6.46 10.01 -2.81
N LEU A 14 -5.71 8.99 -2.45
CA LEU A 14 -4.30 9.09 -2.08
C LEU A 14 -3.47 8.29 -3.07
N ASP A 15 -2.60 8.99 -3.80
CA ASP A 15 -1.65 8.39 -4.72
C ASP A 15 -0.28 8.26 -4.03
N ASP A 16 0.05 7.03 -3.66
CA ASP A 16 1.26 6.60 -2.96
C ASP A 16 1.76 7.55 -1.84
N PRO A 17 0.90 7.91 -0.86
CA PRO A 17 1.18 8.94 0.13
C PRO A 17 2.32 8.60 1.12
N LEU A 18 2.75 7.34 1.16
CA LEU A 18 3.66 6.77 2.17
C LEU A 18 5.01 6.30 1.60
N SER A 19 5.28 6.48 0.30
CA SER A 19 6.48 5.93 -0.35
C SER A 19 7.77 6.68 -0.05
N ALA A 20 7.68 7.96 0.30
CA ALA A 20 8.86 8.79 0.65
C ALA A 20 9.29 8.65 2.12
N VAL A 21 8.68 7.73 2.87
CA VAL A 21 8.81 7.58 4.31
C VAL A 21 9.33 6.17 4.62
N ASP A 22 10.18 6.03 5.64
CA ASP A 22 10.67 4.71 6.04
C ASP A 22 9.53 3.79 6.50
N ALA A 23 9.75 2.47 6.39
CA ALA A 23 8.72 1.46 6.66
C ALA A 23 8.10 1.53 8.06
N LYS A 24 8.86 1.98 9.07
CA LYS A 24 8.38 2.08 10.45
C LYS A 24 7.46 3.29 10.61
N VAL A 25 7.89 4.44 10.09
CA VAL A 25 7.11 5.67 10.14
C VAL A 25 5.90 5.58 9.21
N SER A 26 6.01 4.95 8.04
CA SER A 26 4.90 4.74 7.12
C SER A 26 3.79 3.89 7.77
N LYS A 27 4.16 2.81 8.47
CA LYS A 27 3.22 2.00 9.24
C LYS A 27 2.52 2.81 10.33
N HIS A 28 3.29 3.57 11.12
CA HIS A 28 2.70 4.41 12.15
C HIS A 28 1.71 5.45 11.57
N LEU A 29 2.08 6.07 10.44
CA LEU A 29 1.25 7.05 9.77
C LEU A 29 -0.02 6.43 9.17
N PHE A 30 0.08 5.20 8.65
CA PHE A 30 -1.08 4.43 8.19
C PHE A 30 -2.06 4.14 9.33
N ASP A 31 -1.56 3.60 10.45
CA ASP A 31 -2.39 3.25 11.61
C ASP A 31 -3.08 4.47 12.21
N GLU A 32 -2.33 5.56 12.46
CA GLU A 32 -2.87 6.75 13.12
C GLU A 32 -3.77 7.58 12.20
N SER A 33 -3.40 7.74 10.92
CA SER A 33 -4.13 8.64 10.04
C SER A 33 -5.15 7.93 9.17
N ILE A 34 -4.77 6.87 8.47
CA ILE A 34 -5.68 6.22 7.52
C ILE A 34 -6.66 5.32 8.26
N LYS A 35 -6.19 4.50 9.20
CA LYS A 35 -7.04 3.61 9.97
C LYS A 35 -7.84 4.32 11.05
N ASN A 36 -7.21 5.16 11.87
CA ASN A 36 -7.89 5.80 12.99
C ASN A 36 -8.55 7.13 12.60
N TYR A 37 -7.80 8.10 12.08
CA TYR A 37 -8.37 9.43 11.79
C TYR A 37 -9.41 9.42 10.66
N LEU A 38 -9.21 8.61 9.61
CA LEU A 38 -10.13 8.48 8.47
C LEU A 38 -11.08 7.28 8.57
N HIS A 39 -11.27 6.68 9.75
CA HIS A 39 -12.07 5.46 9.95
C HIS A 39 -13.53 5.58 9.47
N ASP A 40 -14.10 6.78 9.47
CA ASP A 40 -15.48 7.07 9.07
C ASP A 40 -15.60 7.67 7.66
N LYS A 41 -14.48 7.81 6.93
CA LYS A 41 -14.41 8.41 5.59
C LYS A 41 -14.14 7.35 4.51
N ILE A 42 -14.44 7.67 3.26
CA ILE A 42 -14.05 6.82 2.12
C ILE A 42 -12.60 7.13 1.75
N CYS A 43 -11.70 6.15 1.93
CA CYS A 43 -10.30 6.29 1.55
C CYS A 43 -9.94 5.31 0.42
N ILE A 44 -9.57 5.85 -0.74
CA ILE A 44 -9.01 5.12 -1.87
C ILE A 44 -7.52 5.36 -1.88
N LEU A 45 -6.76 4.31 -1.61
CA LEU A 45 -5.30 4.33 -1.56
C LEU A 45 -4.74 3.58 -2.77
N ALA A 46 -4.07 4.29 -3.68
CA ALA A 46 -3.20 3.68 -4.67
C ALA A 46 -1.81 3.53 -4.04
N THR A 47 -1.31 2.30 -3.94
CA THR A 47 0.02 2.04 -3.37
C THR A 47 0.63 0.79 -3.99
N HIS A 48 1.96 0.76 -4.02
CA HIS A 48 2.74 -0.41 -4.37
C HIS A 48 3.15 -1.23 -3.12
N GLN A 49 2.89 -0.73 -1.91
CA GLN A 49 3.30 -1.35 -0.66
C GLN A 49 2.28 -2.40 -0.19
N ILE A 50 2.64 -3.68 -0.30
CA ILE A 50 1.76 -4.81 0.02
C ILE A 50 1.33 -4.84 1.48
N GLN A 51 2.19 -4.38 2.39
CA GLN A 51 1.95 -4.45 3.83
C GLN A 51 0.65 -3.75 4.27
N PHE A 52 0.09 -2.85 3.47
CA PHE A 52 -1.17 -2.17 3.74
C PHE A 52 -2.39 -2.89 3.15
N LEU A 53 -2.20 -3.79 2.19
CA LEU A 53 -3.28 -4.51 1.52
C LEU A 53 -4.06 -5.42 2.48
N GLN A 54 -3.38 -6.03 3.45
CA GLN A 54 -4.00 -6.90 4.46
C GLN A 54 -5.05 -6.18 5.31
N ASP A 55 -4.93 -4.87 5.45
CA ASP A 55 -5.82 -4.02 6.25
C ASP A 55 -6.91 -3.36 5.41
N ALA A 56 -6.88 -3.52 4.08
CA ALA A 56 -7.83 -2.91 3.19
C ALA A 56 -9.17 -3.65 3.24
N THR A 57 -10.27 -2.88 3.30
CA THR A 57 -11.63 -3.44 3.23
C THR A 57 -11.90 -4.10 1.87
N LYS A 58 -11.38 -3.50 0.80
CA LYS A 58 -11.38 -4.04 -0.57
C LYS A 58 -10.10 -3.65 -1.28
N ILE A 59 -9.63 -4.55 -2.12
CA ILE A 59 -8.48 -4.37 -3.00
C ILE A 59 -8.99 -4.44 -4.43
N ILE A 60 -8.47 -3.55 -5.28
CA ILE A 60 -8.70 -3.55 -6.72
C ILE A 60 -7.35 -3.73 -7.38
N VAL A 61 -7.24 -4.76 -8.22
CA VAL A 61 -6.05 -5.01 -9.04
C VAL A 61 -6.31 -4.46 -10.43
N LEU A 62 -5.45 -3.56 -10.88
CA LEU A 62 -5.51 -2.94 -12.19
C LEU A 62 -4.36 -3.46 -13.06
N ASP A 63 -4.66 -3.78 -14.32
CA ASP A 63 -3.66 -4.08 -15.35
C ASP A 63 -4.05 -3.36 -16.64
N ASN A 64 -3.09 -2.67 -17.26
CA ASN A 64 -3.29 -1.89 -18.50
C ASN A 64 -4.52 -0.96 -18.50
N GLY A 65 -4.88 -0.40 -17.34
CA GLY A 65 -6.03 0.50 -17.20
C GLY A 65 -7.38 -0.21 -17.02
N GLU A 66 -7.41 -1.54 -16.99
CA GLU A 66 -8.61 -2.33 -16.74
C GLU A 66 -8.56 -2.99 -15.34
N MET A 67 -9.73 -3.12 -14.73
CA MET A 67 -9.87 -3.87 -13.48
C MET A 67 -9.91 -5.36 -13.79
N ILE A 68 -8.84 -6.05 -13.42
CA ILE A 68 -8.72 -7.49 -13.59
C ILE A 68 -9.26 -8.26 -12.38
N GLN A 69 -9.23 -7.65 -11.19
CA GLN A 69 -9.76 -8.29 -10.00
C GLN A 69 -10.18 -7.30 -8.92
N MET A 70 -11.15 -7.71 -8.09
CA MET A 70 -11.58 -6.99 -6.90
C MET A 70 -12.04 -7.98 -5.83
N GLY A 71 -11.66 -7.75 -4.58
CA GLY A 71 -12.04 -8.59 -3.44
C GLY A 71 -11.38 -8.16 -2.15
N THR A 72 -11.59 -8.93 -1.08
CA THR A 72 -10.77 -8.82 0.13
C THR A 72 -9.39 -9.44 -0.11
N TYR A 73 -8.45 -9.17 0.80
CA TYR A 73 -7.12 -9.79 0.74
C TYR A 73 -7.19 -11.32 0.69
N GLU A 74 -8.03 -11.93 1.52
CA GLU A 74 -8.22 -13.38 1.58
C GLU A 74 -8.85 -13.94 0.30
N GLU A 75 -9.88 -13.27 -0.23
CA GLU A 75 -10.53 -13.67 -1.48
C GLU A 75 -9.55 -13.65 -2.66
N LEU A 76 -8.75 -12.59 -2.78
CA LEU A 76 -7.76 -12.46 -3.85
C LEU A 76 -6.63 -13.48 -3.73
N LEU A 77 -6.18 -13.74 -2.50
CA LEU A 77 -5.13 -14.73 -2.23
C LEU A 77 -5.57 -16.16 -2.60
N LEU A 78 -6.82 -16.51 -2.35
CA LEU A 78 -7.36 -17.85 -2.65
C LEU A 78 -7.76 -18.04 -4.12
N SER A 79 -8.20 -16.97 -4.78
CA SER A 79 -8.82 -17.06 -6.11
C SER A 79 -7.87 -16.82 -7.28
N SER A 80 -6.68 -16.25 -7.06
CA SER A 80 -5.88 -15.67 -8.15
C SER A 80 -4.40 -16.02 -8.11
N SER A 81 -3.95 -16.72 -9.15
CA SER A 81 -2.53 -16.84 -9.45
C SER A 81 -1.88 -15.49 -9.78
N ILE A 82 -2.63 -14.54 -10.35
CA ILE A 82 -2.12 -13.22 -10.74
C ILE A 82 -1.81 -12.38 -9.49
N PHE A 83 -2.72 -12.36 -8.52
CA PHE A 83 -2.48 -11.64 -7.27
C PHE A 83 -1.29 -12.27 -6.50
N ALA A 84 -1.21 -13.60 -6.44
CA ALA A 84 -0.07 -14.28 -5.83
C ALA A 84 1.27 -13.96 -6.54
N GLN A 85 1.28 -13.92 -7.88
CA GLN A 85 2.46 -13.52 -8.65
C GLN A 85 2.84 -12.05 -8.40
N LEU A 86 1.86 -11.15 -8.31
CA LEU A 86 2.11 -9.75 -7.98
C LEU A 86 2.77 -9.62 -6.60
N LEU A 87 2.24 -10.36 -5.61
CA LEU A 87 2.79 -10.41 -4.26
C LEU A 87 4.25 -10.88 -4.26
N GLU A 88 4.55 -11.95 -5.00
CA GLU A 88 5.90 -12.50 -5.10
C GLU A 88 6.87 -11.50 -5.76
N ASN A 89 6.47 -10.87 -6.87
CA ASN A 89 7.31 -9.90 -7.58
C ASN A 89 7.65 -8.67 -6.72
N ILE A 90 6.67 -8.13 -5.98
CA ILE A 90 6.91 -6.95 -5.13
C ILE A 90 7.80 -7.32 -3.93
N ASN A 91 7.58 -8.47 -3.28
CA ASN A 91 8.44 -8.93 -2.18
C ASN A 91 9.91 -9.09 -2.61
N GLN A 92 10.16 -9.55 -3.84
CA GLN A 92 11.51 -9.65 -4.41
C GLN A 92 12.14 -8.27 -4.64
N HIS A 93 11.35 -7.27 -5.03
CA HIS A 93 11.81 -5.89 -5.20
C HIS A 93 12.17 -5.23 -3.86
N GLU A 94 11.41 -5.48 -2.79
CA GLU A 94 11.71 -4.95 -1.45
C GLU A 94 12.99 -5.56 -0.85
N GLN A 95 13.25 -6.87 -1.06
CA GLN A 95 14.47 -7.53 -0.59
C GLN A 95 15.75 -7.04 -1.32
N LYS A 96 15.65 -6.78 -2.63
CA LYS A 96 16.79 -6.27 -3.42
C LYS A 96 17.23 -4.88 -2.96
N GLN A 97 16.28 -3.98 -2.65
CA GLN A 97 16.58 -2.62 -2.18
C GLN A 97 17.23 -2.59 -0.79
N GLN A 98 16.90 -3.54 0.09
CA GLN A 98 17.58 -3.68 1.38
C GLN A 98 19.03 -4.16 1.25
N THR A 99 19.33 -5.03 0.28
CA THR A 99 20.67 -5.61 0.14
C THR A 99 21.68 -4.60 -0.39
N ASP A 100 21.28 -3.71 -1.30
CA ASP A 100 22.13 -2.66 -1.86
C ASP A 100 22.46 -1.53 -0.86
N SER A 101 21.65 -1.37 0.20
CA SER A 101 21.85 -0.35 1.22
C SER A 101 22.90 -0.73 2.28
N LEU A 102 23.28 -2.01 2.40
CA LEU A 102 24.26 -2.48 3.39
C LEU A 102 25.71 -2.60 2.86
N THR A 103 25.99 -2.32 1.57
CA THR A 103 27.33 -2.55 0.97
C THR A 103 28.25 -1.31 0.91
N ASN A 104 27.81 -0.13 1.36
CA ASN A 104 28.65 1.08 1.35
C ASN A 104 29.16 1.46 2.75
N GLN A 105 30.15 0.72 3.26
CA GLN A 105 31.12 1.25 4.22
C GLN A 105 32.44 1.50 3.48
N PRO A 106 32.88 2.76 3.29
CA PRO A 106 34.22 3.02 2.76
C PRO A 106 35.27 2.66 3.83
N GLN A 107 36.28 1.88 3.43
CA GLN A 107 37.56 1.78 4.13
C GLN A 107 38.34 3.10 4.03
#